data_AF-A0A9E2J8D6-F1
#
_entry.id   AF-A0A9E2J8D6-F1
#
_cell.length_a   1.000
_cell.length_b   1.000
_cell.length_c   1.000
_cell.angle_alpha   90.00
_cell.angle_beta   90.00
_cell.angle_gamma   90.00
#
_symmetry.space_group_name_H-M   'P 1'
#
loop_
_entity.id
_entity.type
_entity.pdbx_description
1 polymer ?
#
loop_
_entity_poly.entity_id
_entity_poly.type
_entity_poly.pdbx_seq_one_letter_code
_entity_poly.pdbx_strand_id
1 'polypeptide(L)'
;MKKLVLFIFLLLLNAANFLNAQEIKVHNFVGKQIKEAIAYYGKPVHQDNSIPEMISTFFQLLNKSYIFISNGDSVYQAQAIITYPSKDEIRNAVTSFMNELVQIEFVSDTISTEKYVLNKPGCSIENEITALSSGKYQLKIVARKTEN
;
A
#
# COMPACT_ATOMS: atom_id res chain seq x y z
N MET A 1 -42.29 9.04 12.97
CA MET A 1 -41.12 8.36 13.61
C MET A 1 -40.69 7.07 12.91
N LYS A 2 -41.56 6.06 12.71
CA LYS A 2 -41.16 4.76 12.11
C LYS A 2 -40.47 4.86 10.73
N LYS A 3 -40.94 5.77 9.86
CA LYS A 3 -40.34 6.02 8.53
C LYS A 3 -38.95 6.68 8.57
N LEU A 4 -38.69 7.52 9.57
CA LEU A 4 -37.40 8.21 9.75
C LEU A 4 -36.33 7.23 10.26
N VAL A 5 -36.70 6.35 11.19
CA VAL A 5 -35.82 5.30 11.70
C VAL A 5 -35.43 4.32 10.59
N LEU A 6 -36.39 3.93 9.73
CA LEU A 6 -36.14 3.06 8.59
C LEU A 6 -35.19 3.71 7.56
N PHE A 7 -35.32 5.02 7.34
CA PHE A 7 -34.46 5.76 6.41
C PHE A 7 -33.01 5.88 6.93
N ILE A 8 -32.84 6.17 8.23
CA ILE A 8 -31.51 6.20 8.87
C ILE A 8 -30.85 4.81 8.85
N PHE A 9 -31.63 3.76 9.11
CA PHE A 9 -31.14 2.38 9.03
C PHE A 9 -30.69 2.01 7.60
N LEU A 10 -31.42 2.43 6.57
CA LEU A 10 -31.04 2.22 5.17
C LEU A 10 -29.75 2.97 4.80
N LEU A 11 -29.56 4.20 5.31
CA LEU A 11 -28.35 4.99 5.12
C LEU A 11 -27.11 4.35 5.78
N LEU A 12 -27.27 3.81 6.99
CA LEU A 12 -26.18 3.13 7.71
C LEU A 12 -25.76 1.81 7.03
N LEU A 13 -26.71 1.07 6.43
CA LEU A 13 -26.42 -0.15 5.68
C LEU A 13 -25.63 0.14 4.38
N ASN A 14 -25.86 1.29 3.74
CA ASN A 14 -25.09 1.68 2.55
C ASN A 14 -23.70 2.24 2.91
N ALA A 15 -23.54 2.88 4.06
CA ALA A 15 -22.24 3.39 4.52
C ALA A 15 -21.22 2.26 4.81
N ALA A 16 -21.68 1.08 5.22
CA ALA A 16 -20.82 -0.07 5.51
C ALA A 16 -20.07 -0.61 4.28
N ASN A 17 -20.60 -0.41 3.07
CA ASN A 17 -19.98 -0.91 1.84
C ASN A 17 -18.80 -0.05 1.35
N PHE A 18 -18.63 1.17 1.87
CA PHE A 18 -17.54 2.07 1.46
C PHE A 18 -16.23 1.84 2.22
N LEU A 19 -16.20 0.95 3.21
CA LEU A 19 -15.03 0.77 4.10
C LEU A 19 -13.95 -0.19 3.57
N ASN A 20 -14.11 -0.78 2.38
CA ASN A 20 -13.20 -1.81 1.86
C ASN A 20 -12.19 -1.33 0.80
N ALA A 21 -12.12 -0.04 0.51
CA ALA A 21 -10.99 0.54 -0.21
C ALA A 21 -9.93 1.01 0.78
N GLN A 22 -9.27 0.07 1.49
CA GLN A 22 -8.04 0.45 2.20
C GLN A 22 -6.92 0.64 1.17
N GLU A 23 -6.85 1.87 0.67
CA GLU A 23 -5.92 2.40 -0.33
C GLU A 23 -4.44 2.07 0.03
N ILE A 24 -3.64 1.74 -0.99
CA ILE A 24 -2.25 1.32 -0.81
C ILE A 24 -1.33 2.54 -0.98
N LYS A 25 -0.93 3.16 0.14
CA LYS A 25 -0.27 4.47 0.12
C LYS A 25 1.25 4.45 0.28
N VAL A 26 1.93 3.31 0.14
CA VAL A 26 3.38 3.23 0.44
C VAL A 26 4.24 4.20 -0.37
N HIS A 27 3.88 4.44 -1.63
CA HIS A 27 4.57 5.37 -2.52
C HIS A 27 4.54 6.83 -2.01
N ASN A 28 3.50 7.21 -1.25
CA ASN A 28 3.34 8.57 -0.72
C ASN A 28 4.36 8.92 0.37
N PHE A 29 5.08 7.93 0.91
CA PHE A 29 6.07 8.15 1.97
C PHE A 29 7.50 8.17 1.45
N VAL A 30 7.76 7.83 0.18
CA VAL A 30 9.10 7.97 -0.40
C VAL A 30 9.52 9.44 -0.41
N GLY A 31 10.73 9.71 0.09
CA GLY A 31 11.27 11.06 0.28
C GLY A 31 10.77 11.77 1.54
N LYS A 32 9.81 11.21 2.27
CA LYS A 32 9.23 11.81 3.48
C LYS A 32 9.94 11.35 4.75
N GLN A 33 9.68 12.04 5.86
CA GLN A 33 10.21 11.62 7.16
C GLN A 33 9.45 10.39 7.67
N ILE A 34 10.16 9.45 8.30
CA ILE A 34 9.55 8.22 8.83
C ILE A 34 8.40 8.50 9.83
N LYS A 35 8.45 9.64 10.54
CA LYS A 35 7.40 10.09 11.46
C LYS A 35 6.03 10.24 10.79
N GLU A 36 5.99 10.55 9.49
CA GLU A 36 4.74 10.66 8.73
C GLU A 36 4.11 9.27 8.50
N ALA A 37 4.94 8.25 8.21
CA ALA A 37 4.47 6.87 8.12
C ALA A 37 4.00 6.36 9.48
N ILE A 38 4.72 6.69 10.56
CA ILE A 38 4.29 6.36 11.94
C ILE A 38 2.97 7.05 12.29
N ALA A 39 2.78 8.32 11.92
CA ALA A 39 1.53 9.02 12.15
C ALA A 39 0.35 8.39 11.39
N TYR A 40 0.60 7.85 10.19
CA TYR A 40 -0.43 7.24 9.35
C TYR A 40 -0.76 5.79 9.75
N TYR A 41 0.26 4.94 9.96
CA TYR A 41 0.09 3.51 10.23
C TYR A 41 0.05 3.16 11.73
N GLY A 42 0.34 4.12 12.61
CA GLY A 42 0.38 3.93 14.05
C GLY A 42 1.74 3.46 14.57
N LYS A 43 1.75 2.73 15.68
CA LYS A 43 3.00 2.27 16.30
C LYS A 43 3.62 1.12 15.49
N PRO A 44 4.92 1.17 15.12
CA PRO A 44 5.62 0.05 14.52
C PRO A 44 5.60 -1.19 15.42
N VAL A 45 5.55 -2.38 14.83
CA VAL A 45 5.73 -3.64 15.57
C VAL A 45 7.19 -3.93 15.87
N HIS A 46 8.09 -3.47 15.01
CA HIS A 46 9.52 -3.62 15.16
C HIS A 46 10.24 -2.51 14.41
N GLN A 47 11.44 -2.19 14.87
CA GLN A 47 12.33 -1.26 14.20
C GLN A 47 13.76 -1.77 14.37
N ASP A 48 14.44 -2.00 13.26
CA ASP A 48 15.85 -2.38 13.21
C ASP A 48 16.67 -1.12 12.89
N ASN A 49 17.49 -0.71 13.84
CA ASN A 49 18.37 0.44 13.78
C ASN A 49 19.85 0.05 13.92
N SER A 50 20.19 -1.21 13.61
CA SER A 50 21.56 -1.72 13.68
C SER A 50 22.52 -0.95 12.74
N ILE A 51 21.98 -0.40 11.65
CA ILE A 51 22.70 0.46 10.70
C ILE A 51 21.97 1.82 10.65
N PRO A 52 22.58 2.92 11.14
CA PRO A 52 21.92 4.24 11.18
C PRO A 52 21.46 4.79 9.82
N GLU A 53 22.16 4.42 8.76
CA GLU A 53 21.84 4.80 7.37
C GLU A 53 20.72 3.94 6.75
N MET A 54 20.32 2.84 7.42
CA MET A 54 19.34 1.88 6.94
C MET A 54 18.43 1.41 8.09
N ILE A 55 17.67 2.35 8.64
CA ILE A 55 16.67 2.07 9.66
C ILE A 55 15.46 1.43 9.00
N SER A 56 15.20 0.16 9.32
CA SER A 56 14.04 -0.59 8.83
C SER A 56 12.93 -0.55 9.86
N THR A 57 11.77 -0.02 9.49
CA THR A 57 10.60 0.14 10.36
C THR A 57 9.45 -0.72 9.85
N PHE A 58 8.97 -1.62 10.71
CA PHE A 58 7.99 -2.65 10.35
C PHE A 58 6.64 -2.35 10.99
N PHE A 59 5.58 -2.45 10.20
CA PHE A 59 4.20 -2.33 10.64
C PHE A 59 3.44 -3.60 10.27
N GLN A 60 2.58 -4.07 11.17
CA GLN A 60 1.71 -5.21 10.93
C GLN A 60 0.25 -4.80 11.19
N LEU A 61 -0.58 -4.96 10.17
CA LEU A 61 -2.03 -4.93 10.27
C LEU A 61 -2.58 -6.32 9.90
N LEU A 62 -3.88 -6.53 10.06
CA LEU A 62 -4.52 -7.86 9.99
C LEU A 62 -4.05 -8.73 8.82
N ASN A 63 -4.18 -8.22 7.58
CA ASN A 63 -3.77 -8.91 6.36
C ASN A 63 -2.69 -8.14 5.58
N LYS A 64 -1.97 -7.22 6.26
CA LYS A 64 -1.03 -6.31 5.62
C LYS A 64 0.23 -6.15 6.47
N SER A 65 1.37 -6.15 5.79
CA SER A 65 2.64 -5.80 6.40
C SER A 65 3.24 -4.64 5.60
N TYR A 66 3.79 -3.66 6.30
CA TYR A 66 4.47 -2.54 5.67
C TYR A 66 5.88 -2.41 6.21
N ILE A 67 6.82 -2.12 5.33
CA ILE A 67 8.24 -1.97 5.67
C ILE A 67 8.72 -0.65 5.08
N PHE A 68 9.29 0.20 5.91
CA PHE A 68 9.88 1.46 5.48
C PHE A 68 11.36 1.44 5.81
N ILE A 69 12.19 1.77 4.82
CA ILE A 69 13.64 1.86 4.98
C ILE A 69 14.03 3.33 4.84
N SER A 70 14.70 3.85 5.87
CA SER A 70 15.05 5.27 5.98
C SER A 70 16.48 5.46 6.50
N ASN A 71 17.10 6.58 6.14
CA ASN A 71 18.44 6.95 6.58
C ASN A 71 18.44 7.99 7.71
N GLY A 72 17.45 7.93 8.60
CA GLY A 72 17.23 8.93 9.67
C GLY A 72 16.51 10.20 9.19
N ASP A 73 16.80 10.68 7.98
CA ASP A 73 16.21 11.89 7.42
C ASP A 73 14.95 11.60 6.59
N SER A 74 15.04 10.64 5.68
CA SER A 74 13.96 10.35 4.74
C SER A 74 13.84 8.87 4.43
N VAL A 75 12.62 8.45 4.10
CA VAL A 75 12.33 7.11 3.58
C VAL A 75 12.80 7.05 2.13
N TYR A 76 13.74 6.15 1.82
CA TYR A 76 14.18 5.91 0.44
C TYR A 76 13.54 4.66 -0.17
N GLN A 77 12.97 3.77 0.65
CA GLN A 77 12.18 2.64 0.18
C GLN A 77 10.98 2.41 1.09
N ALA A 78 9.82 2.13 0.50
CA ALA A 78 8.60 1.73 1.19
C ALA A 78 8.00 0.49 0.52
N GLN A 79 7.59 -0.49 1.32
CA GLN A 79 7.07 -1.76 0.85
C GLN A 79 5.73 -2.07 1.50
N ALA A 80 4.78 -2.58 0.73
CA ALA A 80 3.55 -3.20 1.20
C ALA A 80 3.53 -4.68 0.81
N ILE A 81 3.08 -5.53 1.72
CA ILE A 81 2.76 -6.93 1.47
C ILE A 81 1.32 -7.14 1.92
N ILE A 82 0.42 -7.47 1.00
CA ILE A 82 -1.02 -7.62 1.29
C ILE A 82 -1.48 -8.98 0.81
N THR A 83 -2.22 -9.69 1.66
CA THR A 83 -2.79 -11.00 1.31
C THR A 83 -4.27 -10.88 1.00
N TYR A 84 -4.67 -11.46 -0.13
CA TYR A 84 -6.03 -11.54 -0.63
C TYR A 84 -6.51 -12.99 -0.69
N PRO A 85 -7.80 -13.26 -0.42
CA PRO A 85 -8.36 -14.61 -0.43
C PRO A 85 -8.61 -15.15 -1.83
N SER A 86 -8.70 -14.30 -2.86
CA SER A 86 -9.05 -14.70 -4.22
C SER A 86 -8.26 -13.95 -5.29
N LYS A 87 -8.20 -14.53 -6.50
CA LYS A 87 -7.54 -13.93 -7.67
C LYS A 87 -8.25 -12.66 -8.14
N ASP A 88 -9.56 -12.60 -7.99
CA ASP A 88 -10.35 -11.45 -8.45
C ASP A 88 -10.21 -10.27 -7.51
N GLU A 89 -10.13 -10.50 -6.20
CA GLU A 89 -9.86 -9.43 -5.23
C GLU A 89 -8.50 -8.77 -5.43
N ILE A 90 -7.44 -9.57 -5.63
CA ILE A 90 -6.10 -9.01 -5.90
C ILE A 90 -6.06 -8.27 -7.24
N ARG A 91 -6.74 -8.77 -8.28
CA ARG A 91 -6.84 -8.07 -9.58
C ARG A 91 -7.54 -6.72 -9.44
N ASN A 92 -8.64 -6.67 -8.70
CA ASN A 92 -9.36 -5.43 -8.44
C ASN A 92 -8.48 -4.45 -7.65
N ALA A 93 -7.76 -4.92 -6.63
CA ALA A 93 -6.85 -4.09 -5.85
C ALA A 93 -5.70 -3.52 -6.71
N VAL A 94 -5.06 -4.36 -7.53
CA VAL A 94 -3.99 -3.93 -8.44
C VAL A 94 -4.53 -2.94 -9.47
N THR A 95 -5.68 -3.22 -10.08
CA THR A 95 -6.28 -2.31 -11.08
C THR A 95 -6.57 -0.94 -10.47
N SER A 96 -7.18 -0.90 -9.29
CA SER A 96 -7.44 0.35 -8.57
C SER A 96 -6.15 1.09 -8.23
N PHE A 97 -5.13 0.38 -7.74
CA PHE A 97 -3.83 0.97 -7.43
C PHE A 97 -3.14 1.53 -8.67
N MET A 98 -3.14 0.79 -9.79
CA MET A 98 -2.56 1.26 -11.06
C MET A 98 -3.29 2.49 -11.59
N ASN A 99 -4.63 2.52 -11.51
CA ASN A 99 -5.41 3.69 -11.90
C ASN A 99 -5.07 4.93 -11.06
N GLU A 100 -4.90 4.76 -9.74
CA GLU A 100 -4.44 5.82 -8.84
C GLU A 100 -3.06 6.34 -9.26
N LEU A 101 -2.09 5.43 -9.50
CA LEU A 101 -0.74 5.80 -9.90
C LEU A 101 -0.70 6.60 -11.21
N VAL A 102 -1.49 6.20 -12.21
CA VAL A 102 -1.60 6.91 -13.49
C VAL A 102 -2.17 8.33 -13.29
N GLN A 103 -3.11 8.52 -12.36
CA GLN A 103 -3.66 9.84 -12.04
C GLN A 103 -2.62 10.78 -11.40
N ILE A 104 -1.58 10.23 -10.76
CA ILE A 104 -0.49 11.00 -10.13
C ILE A 104 0.82 10.91 -10.94
N GLU A 105 0.69 10.81 -12.26
CA GLU A 105 1.76 10.95 -13.27
C GLU A 105 2.81 9.84 -13.27
N PHE A 106 2.53 8.66 -12.69
CA PHE A 106 3.37 7.50 -12.95
C PHE A 106 3.15 6.97 -14.36
N VAL A 107 4.25 6.73 -15.07
CA VAL A 107 4.26 6.13 -16.40
C VAL A 107 4.70 4.68 -16.28
N SER A 108 4.00 3.77 -16.95
CA SER A 108 4.38 2.36 -16.99
C SER A 108 5.62 2.17 -17.86
N ASP A 109 6.63 1.51 -17.29
CA ASP A 109 7.92 1.23 -17.94
C ASP A 109 8.00 -0.22 -18.43
N THR A 110 7.36 -1.16 -17.72
CA THR A 110 7.26 -2.56 -18.16
C THR A 110 5.97 -3.21 -17.65
N ILE A 111 5.30 -3.96 -18.52
CA ILE A 111 4.10 -4.73 -18.22
C ILE A 111 4.41 -6.21 -18.47
N SER A 112 4.56 -7.01 -17.42
CA SER A 112 4.33 -8.45 -17.48
C SER A 112 3.02 -8.78 -16.74
N THR A 113 2.46 -9.96 -16.95
CA THR A 113 1.19 -10.35 -16.31
C THR A 113 1.26 -10.35 -14.78
N GLU A 114 2.46 -10.44 -14.21
CA GLU A 114 2.69 -10.65 -12.78
C GLU A 114 3.61 -9.60 -12.15
N LYS A 115 4.34 -8.82 -12.97
CA LYS A 115 5.21 -7.73 -12.53
C LYS A 115 4.93 -6.45 -13.31
N TYR A 116 4.67 -5.36 -12.58
CA TYR A 116 4.48 -4.02 -13.15
C TYR A 116 5.54 -3.09 -12.60
N VAL A 117 6.20 -2.36 -13.49
CA VAL A 117 7.14 -1.28 -13.11
C VAL A 117 6.57 0.04 -13.59
N LEU A 118 6.48 1.01 -12.68
CA LEU A 118 6.05 2.37 -12.97
C LEU A 118 7.04 3.37 -12.42
N ASN A 119 7.26 4.45 -13.15
CA ASN A 119 8.19 5.49 -12.77
C ASN A 119 7.54 6.87 -12.85
N LYS A 120 7.95 7.74 -11.93
CA LYS A 120 7.84 9.19 -12.06
C LYS A 120 9.11 9.83 -11.52
N PRO A 121 9.38 11.11 -11.81
CA PRO A 121 10.53 11.80 -11.23
C PRO A 121 10.58 11.63 -9.71
N GLY A 122 11.71 11.14 -9.19
CA GLY A 122 11.95 10.89 -7.76
C GLY A 122 11.31 9.62 -7.16
N CYS A 123 10.54 8.82 -7.91
CA CYS A 123 10.00 7.55 -7.38
C CYS A 123 9.79 6.48 -8.47
N SER A 124 10.25 5.26 -8.20
CA SER A 124 9.88 4.04 -8.94
C SER A 124 8.99 3.14 -8.09
N ILE A 125 8.12 2.38 -8.72
CA ILE A 125 7.23 1.41 -8.08
C ILE A 125 7.33 0.09 -8.84
N GLU A 126 7.55 -1.00 -8.10
CA GLU A 126 7.45 -2.36 -8.59
C GLU A 126 6.31 -3.09 -7.87
N ASN A 127 5.42 -3.71 -8.64
CA ASN A 127 4.33 -4.53 -8.12
C ASN A 127 4.55 -5.98 -8.54
N GLU A 128 4.33 -6.92 -7.63
CA GLU A 128 4.47 -8.36 -7.86
C GLU A 128 3.26 -9.10 -7.27
N ILE A 129 2.66 -9.99 -8.04
CA ILE A 129 1.58 -10.86 -7.60
C ILE A 129 2.10 -12.30 -7.47
N THR A 130 1.90 -12.91 -6.31
CA THR A 130 2.31 -14.30 -6.05
C THR A 130 1.14 -15.13 -5.56
N ALA A 131 0.91 -16.30 -6.17
CA ALA A 131 -0.02 -17.28 -5.62
C ALA A 131 0.63 -18.04 -4.45
N LEU A 132 -0.08 -18.15 -3.33
CA LEU A 132 0.40 -18.85 -2.14
C LEU A 132 -0.10 -20.30 -2.14
N SER A 133 0.65 -21.22 -1.54
CA SER A 133 0.27 -22.63 -1.37
C SER A 133 -1.05 -22.83 -0.60
N SER A 134 -1.48 -21.82 0.17
CA SER A 134 -2.78 -21.79 0.86
C SER A 134 -3.99 -21.51 -0.04
N GLY A 135 -3.77 -21.29 -1.35
CA GLY A 135 -4.82 -20.87 -2.30
C GLY A 135 -5.12 -19.37 -2.27
N LYS A 136 -4.45 -18.61 -1.38
CA LYS A 136 -4.51 -17.15 -1.32
C LYS A 136 -3.54 -16.51 -2.30
N TYR A 137 -3.65 -15.21 -2.48
CA TYR A 137 -2.79 -14.41 -3.35
C TYR A 137 -2.11 -13.31 -2.53
N GLN A 138 -0.85 -13.03 -2.84
CA GLN A 138 -0.08 -11.96 -2.22
C GLN A 138 0.23 -10.88 -3.26
N LEU A 139 0.00 -9.63 -2.88
CA LEU A 139 0.47 -8.46 -3.60
C LEU A 139 1.64 -7.87 -2.82
N LYS A 140 2.79 -7.80 -3.47
CA LYS A 140 3.96 -7.08 -2.96
C LYS A 140 4.17 -5.82 -3.80
N ILE A 141 4.29 -4.69 -3.14
CA ILE A 141 4.53 -3.39 -3.78
C ILE A 141 5.78 -2.82 -3.15
N VAL A 142 6.75 -2.39 -3.96
CA VAL A 142 7.98 -1.74 -3.51
C VAL A 142 8.10 -0.40 -4.23
N ALA A 143 8.00 0.69 -3.47
CA ALA A 143 8.27 2.03 -3.93
C ALA A 143 9.70 2.44 -3.51
N ARG A 144 10.49 2.99 -4.42
CA ARG A 144 11.87 3.43 -4.16
C ARG A 144 12.08 4.85 -4.64
N LYS A 145 12.88 5.60 -3.90
CA LYS A 145 13.42 6.86 -4.35
C LYS A 145 14.31 6.59 -5.55
N THR A 146 14.11 7.33 -6.64
CA THR A 146 15.01 7.34 -7.78
C THR A 146 15.83 8.62 -7.75
N GLU A 147 17.10 8.53 -8.15
CA GLU A 147 17.87 9.71 -8.50
C GLU A 147 17.43 10.10 -9.92
N ASN A 148 17.01 11.35 -10.10
CA ASN A 148 16.79 11.91 -11.44
C ASN A 148 18.13 12.28 -12.06
#